data_AF-A0A6P7U0I7-F1
#
_entry.id   AF-A0A6P7U0I7-F1
#
_cell.length_a   1.000
_cell.length_b   1.000
_cell.length_c   1.000
_cell.angle_alpha   90.00
_cell.angle_beta   90.00
_cell.angle_gamma   90.00
#
_symmetry.space_group_name_H-M   'P 1'
#
loop_
_entity.id
_entity.type
_entity.pdbx_description
1 polymer ?
#
loop_
_entity_poly.entity_id
_entity_poly.type
_entity_poly.pdbx_seq_one_letter_code
_entity_poly.pdbx_strand_id
1 'polypeptide(L)'
;MFKIDFQDPVDGSSKFVYQNSWGLTTRTIGVMVMVHSDDHGLILPPRVAPVQVVIMSCGLTSSTSQEVVNVVTLQKKYIYDQLIGGGIRVECDDRENRTSGWKFSYHELRVSLYSYNQGSST
;
A
#
# COMPACT_ATOMS: atom_id res chain seq x y z
N MET A 1 27.49 8.78 -35.90
CA MET A 1 26.15 8.21 -36.11
C MET A 1 25.08 9.29 -36.34
N PHE A 2 24.97 10.36 -35.52
CA PHE A 2 23.94 11.40 -35.75
C PHE A 2 24.42 12.84 -35.96
N LYS A 3 25.75 13.11 -35.98
CA LYS A 3 26.36 14.45 -36.22
C LYS A 3 25.57 15.61 -35.57
N ILE A 4 25.30 15.48 -34.27
CA ILE A 4 24.59 16.52 -33.51
C ILE A 4 25.64 17.52 -33.04
N ASP A 5 25.71 18.66 -33.69
CA ASP A 5 26.63 19.75 -33.37
C ASP A 5 25.89 21.07 -33.14
N PHE A 6 26.60 22.02 -32.54
CA PHE A 6 26.15 23.39 -32.33
C PHE A 6 27.31 24.35 -32.60
N GLN A 7 26.99 25.59 -32.94
CA GLN A 7 28.01 26.62 -33.10
C GLN A 7 28.27 27.31 -31.76
N ASP A 8 29.54 27.35 -31.34
CA ASP A 8 29.90 28.01 -30.09
C ASP A 8 29.79 29.54 -30.23
N PRO A 9 29.11 30.23 -29.29
CA PRO A 9 28.91 31.67 -29.37
C PRO A 9 30.17 32.51 -29.10
N VAL A 10 31.22 31.93 -28.52
CA VAL A 10 32.47 32.62 -28.16
C VAL A 10 33.48 32.54 -29.29
N ASP A 11 33.73 31.35 -29.82
CA ASP A 11 34.75 31.11 -30.84
C ASP A 11 34.18 30.78 -32.24
N GLY A 12 32.86 30.65 -32.38
CA GLY A 12 32.19 30.38 -33.66
C GLY A 12 32.44 28.98 -34.23
N SER A 13 33.17 28.14 -33.49
CA SER A 13 33.55 26.79 -33.91
C SER A 13 32.37 25.82 -33.76
N SER A 14 32.28 24.83 -34.66
CA SER A 14 31.31 23.73 -34.49
C SER A 14 31.80 22.81 -33.38
N LYS A 15 31.00 22.63 -32.33
CA LYS A 15 31.26 21.75 -31.19
C LYS A 15 30.20 20.67 -31.11
N PHE A 16 30.61 19.47 -30.70
CA PHE A 16 29.68 18.37 -30.44
C PHE A 16 28.98 18.57 -29.10
N VAL A 17 27.71 18.18 -29.05
CA VAL A 17 26.92 18.24 -27.81
C VAL A 17 27.37 17.18 -26.80
N TYR A 18 27.24 17.49 -25.51
CA TYR A 18 27.31 16.50 -24.44
C TYR A 18 25.92 15.91 -24.22
N GLN A 19 25.77 14.61 -24.46
CA GLN A 19 24.49 13.91 -24.32
C GLN A 19 24.48 13.02 -23.08
N ASN A 20 23.35 13.01 -22.38
CA ASN A 20 23.05 12.07 -21.31
C ASN A 20 21.78 11.30 -21.66
N SER A 21 21.69 10.04 -21.20
CA SER A 21 20.49 9.21 -21.33
C SER A 21 20.29 8.39 -20.06
N TRP A 22 19.04 8.18 -19.68
CA TRP A 22 18.66 7.39 -18.50
C TRP A 22 17.44 6.54 -18.81
N GLY A 23 17.31 5.41 -18.12
CA GLY A 23 16.18 4.49 -18.27
C GLY A 23 15.74 3.93 -16.93
N LEU A 24 14.42 3.87 -16.74
CA LEU A 24 13.76 3.26 -15.59
C LEU A 24 12.65 2.35 -16.12
N THR A 25 12.52 1.16 -15.56
CA THR A 25 11.54 0.16 -16.03
C THR A 25 10.80 -0.45 -14.86
N THR A 26 9.78 -1.25 -15.16
CA THR A 26 9.01 -2.02 -14.17
C THR A 26 9.84 -3.03 -13.38
N ARG A 27 11.10 -3.28 -13.78
CA ARG A 27 12.05 -4.09 -13.00
C ARG A 27 12.23 -3.57 -11.57
N THR A 28 12.07 -2.27 -11.34
CA THR A 28 12.17 -1.68 -10.00
C THR A 28 11.08 -2.17 -9.05
N ILE A 29 9.89 -2.54 -9.57
CA ILE A 29 8.83 -3.17 -8.77
C ILE A 29 9.31 -4.53 -8.28
N GLY A 30 9.95 -5.33 -9.15
CA GLY A 30 10.54 -6.61 -8.77
C GLY A 30 11.62 -6.46 -7.69
N VAL A 31 12.47 -5.43 -7.80
CA VAL A 31 13.47 -5.11 -6.75
C VAL A 31 12.81 -4.78 -5.43
N MET A 32 11.77 -3.93 -5.43
CA MET A 32 11.03 -3.59 -4.21
C MET A 32 10.43 -4.85 -3.55
N VAL A 33 9.83 -5.75 -4.34
CA VAL A 33 9.29 -7.02 -3.84
C VAL A 33 10.41 -7.85 -3.19
N MET A 34 11.55 -8.04 -3.86
CA MET A 34 12.65 -8.85 -3.33
C MET A 34 13.28 -8.27 -2.07
N VAL A 35 13.35 -6.94 -1.96
CA VAL A 35 14.00 -6.27 -0.82
C VAL A 35 13.12 -6.27 0.43
N HIS A 36 11.80 -6.15 0.28
CA HIS A 36 10.92 -5.93 1.42
C HIS A 36 10.14 -7.18 1.85
N SER A 37 9.89 -8.16 0.98
CA SER A 37 9.05 -9.32 1.32
C SER A 37 9.67 -10.22 2.39
N ASP A 38 8.83 -10.94 3.12
CA ASP A 38 9.20 -11.90 4.16
C ASP A 38 8.54 -13.28 3.91
N ASP A 39 8.67 -14.19 4.88
CA ASP A 39 8.06 -15.54 4.82
C ASP A 39 6.51 -15.50 4.84
N HIS A 40 5.91 -14.37 5.23
CA HIS A 40 4.47 -14.18 5.32
C HIS A 40 3.88 -13.52 4.07
N GLY A 41 4.69 -12.85 3.25
CA GLY A 41 4.31 -12.39 1.92
C GLY A 41 4.86 -11.02 1.56
N LEU A 42 4.02 -10.23 0.88
CA LEU A 42 4.41 -8.92 0.34
C LEU A 42 4.38 -7.84 1.42
N ILE A 43 5.53 -7.21 1.66
CA ILE A 43 5.61 -5.96 2.42
C ILE A 43 5.80 -4.81 1.43
N LEU A 44 4.77 -3.98 1.31
CA LEU A 44 4.77 -2.84 0.39
C LEU A 44 5.06 -1.54 1.14
N PRO A 45 6.02 -0.71 0.69
CA PRO A 45 6.23 0.60 1.29
C PRO A 45 4.93 1.44 1.27
N PRO A 46 4.56 2.15 2.36
CA PRO A 46 3.29 2.86 2.46
C PRO A 46 3.01 3.85 1.33
N ARG A 47 4.05 4.38 0.67
CA ARG A 47 3.91 5.33 -0.44
C ARG A 47 3.39 4.68 -1.73
N VAL A 48 3.59 3.39 -1.93
CA VAL A 48 3.23 2.66 -3.16
C VAL A 48 2.18 1.56 -2.92
N ALA A 49 1.87 1.23 -1.66
CA ALA A 49 0.87 0.24 -1.33
C ALA A 49 -0.54 0.67 -1.82
N PRO A 50 -1.30 -0.16 -2.55
CA PRO A 50 -2.62 0.23 -3.05
C PRO A 50 -3.61 0.46 -1.91
N VAL A 51 -3.51 -0.34 -0.86
CA VAL A 51 -4.21 -0.18 0.41
C VAL A 51 -3.15 0.07 1.48
N GLN A 52 -3.39 1.00 2.39
CA GLN A 52 -2.48 1.27 3.50
C GLN A 52 -2.96 0.67 4.82
N VAL A 53 -4.29 0.65 5.02
CA VAL A 53 -4.93 0.11 6.21
C VAL A 53 -6.15 -0.71 5.81
N VAL A 54 -6.31 -1.89 6.41
CA VAL A 54 -7.51 -2.70 6.27
C VAL A 54 -8.25 -2.69 7.60
N ILE A 55 -9.55 -2.36 7.58
CA ILE A 55 -10.41 -2.40 8.75
C ILE A 55 -11.36 -3.59 8.65
N MET A 56 -11.32 -4.46 9.65
CA MET A 56 -12.13 -5.68 9.74
C MET A 56 -12.65 -5.88 11.15
N SER A 57 -13.85 -6.44 11.26
CA SER A 57 -14.43 -6.83 12.54
C SER A 57 -13.85 -8.17 13.01
N CYS A 58 -13.49 -8.25 14.29
CA CYS A 58 -13.00 -9.46 14.94
C CYS A 58 -14.01 -9.95 15.98
N GLY A 59 -14.19 -11.27 16.08
CA GLY A 59 -14.99 -11.89 17.15
C GLY A 59 -16.51 -11.79 16.99
N LEU A 60 -17.03 -11.29 15.86
CA LEU A 60 -18.47 -11.35 15.57
C LEU A 60 -18.86 -12.79 15.20
N THR A 61 -19.76 -13.36 15.99
CA THR A 61 -20.38 -14.67 15.74
C THR A 61 -21.86 -14.51 15.44
N SER A 62 -22.50 -15.55 14.91
CA SER A 62 -23.96 -15.60 14.72
C SER A 62 -24.76 -15.47 16.02
N SER A 63 -24.11 -15.64 17.18
CA SER A 63 -24.68 -15.45 18.51
C SER A 63 -24.47 -14.04 19.09
N THR A 64 -23.77 -13.14 18.38
CA THR A 64 -23.52 -11.78 18.84
C THR A 64 -24.79 -10.94 18.77
N SER A 65 -25.06 -10.14 19.80
CA SER A 65 -26.25 -9.28 19.82
C SER A 65 -26.17 -8.21 18.72
N GLN A 66 -27.32 -7.88 18.13
CA GLN A 66 -27.41 -6.86 17.09
C GLN A 66 -26.92 -5.49 17.57
N GLU A 67 -27.06 -5.20 18.86
CA GLU A 67 -26.54 -3.98 19.48
C GLU A 67 -25.02 -3.90 19.40
N VAL A 68 -24.31 -5.00 19.70
CA VAL A 68 -22.85 -5.06 19.61
C VAL A 68 -22.40 -4.92 18.16
N VAL A 69 -23.08 -5.58 17.22
CA VAL A 69 -22.81 -5.44 15.78
C VAL A 69 -22.94 -3.96 15.36
N ASN A 70 -24.02 -3.29 15.75
CA ASN A 70 -24.25 -1.90 15.41
C ASN A 70 -23.16 -0.97 15.98
N VAL A 71 -22.74 -1.19 17.24
CA VAL A 71 -21.65 -0.42 17.86
C VAL A 71 -20.35 -0.61 17.09
N VAL A 72 -19.99 -1.84 16.76
CA VAL A 72 -18.77 -2.15 16.00
C VAL A 72 -18.81 -1.52 14.61
N THR A 73 -19.95 -1.58 13.91
CA THR A 73 -20.12 -0.96 12.59
C THR A 73 -19.97 0.56 12.66
N LEU A 74 -20.52 1.21 13.68
CA LEU A 74 -20.40 2.65 13.88
C LEU A 74 -18.95 3.07 14.17
N GLN A 75 -18.26 2.33 15.05
CA GLN A 75 -16.84 2.57 15.35
C GLN A 75 -15.97 2.38 14.12
N LYS A 76 -16.20 1.31 13.36
CA LYS A 76 -15.51 1.05 12.09
C LYS A 76 -15.67 2.22 11.12
N LYS A 77 -16.90 2.71 10.95
CA LYS A 77 -17.17 3.87 10.08
C LYS A 77 -16.45 5.12 10.57
N TYR A 78 -16.48 5.40 11.88
CA TYR A 78 -15.78 6.53 12.46
C TYR A 78 -14.27 6.48 12.16
N ILE A 79 -13.62 5.34 12.38
CA ILE A 79 -12.18 5.17 12.10
C ILE A 79 -11.89 5.31 10.61
N TYR A 80 -12.74 4.73 9.75
CA TYR A 80 -12.61 4.84 8.30
C TYR A 80 -12.63 6.31 7.85
N ASP A 81 -13.61 7.08 8.32
CA ASP A 81 -13.78 8.50 7.97
C ASP A 81 -12.59 9.34 8.46
N GLN A 82 -12.05 9.06 9.65
CA GLN A 82 -10.85 9.73 10.18
C GLN A 82 -9.60 9.45 9.33
N LEU A 83 -9.37 8.20 8.96
CA LEU A 83 -8.19 7.81 8.18
C LEU A 83 -8.24 8.35 6.75
N ILE A 84 -9.41 8.29 6.11
CA ILE A 84 -9.62 8.89 4.79
C ILE A 84 -9.47 10.42 4.86
N GLY A 85 -9.98 11.06 5.91
CA GLY A 85 -9.76 12.49 6.18
C GLY A 85 -8.28 12.85 6.33
N GLY A 86 -7.45 11.92 6.79
CA GLY A 86 -5.99 12.02 6.85
C GLY A 86 -5.25 11.68 5.54
N GLY A 87 -5.96 11.36 4.46
CA GLY A 87 -5.37 11.00 3.16
C GLY A 87 -4.81 9.57 3.09
N ILE A 88 -5.20 8.70 4.02
CA ILE A 88 -4.77 7.29 4.07
C ILE A 88 -5.70 6.45 3.19
N ARG A 89 -5.12 5.55 2.38
CA ARG A 89 -5.88 4.60 1.56
C ARG A 89 -6.39 3.45 2.42
N VAL A 90 -7.69 3.35 2.64
CA VAL A 90 -8.29 2.38 3.56
C VAL A 90 -9.26 1.45 2.84
N GLU A 91 -9.22 0.16 3.17
CA GLU A 91 -10.20 -0.85 2.74
C GLU A 91 -10.95 -1.42 3.94
N CYS A 92 -12.23 -1.78 3.75
CA CYS A 92 -13.07 -2.40 4.77
C CYS A 92 -13.42 -3.84 4.36
N ASP A 93 -13.05 -4.84 5.18
CA ASP A 93 -13.35 -6.26 4.91
C ASP A 93 -14.51 -6.78 5.77
N ASP A 94 -15.72 -6.63 5.24
CA ASP A 94 -16.99 -7.03 5.86
C ASP A 94 -17.47 -8.42 5.48
N ARG A 95 -16.61 -9.26 4.89
CA ARG A 95 -17.02 -10.61 4.47
C ARG A 95 -17.35 -11.48 5.70
N GLU A 96 -18.61 -11.82 5.92
CA GLU A 96 -19.04 -12.63 7.08
C GLU A 96 -18.70 -14.12 6.94
N ASN A 97 -18.55 -14.61 5.72
CA ASN A 97 -18.28 -16.02 5.43
C ASN A 97 -16.82 -16.45 5.67
N ARG A 98 -16.00 -15.59 6.29
CA ARG A 98 -14.58 -15.84 6.53
C ARG A 98 -14.23 -15.52 7.98
N THR A 99 -13.48 -16.42 8.61
CA THR A 99 -12.96 -16.20 9.97
C THR A 99 -11.97 -15.04 9.98
N SER A 100 -11.83 -14.37 11.13
CA SER A 100 -10.86 -13.29 11.30
C SER A 100 -9.43 -13.76 10.98
N GLY A 101 -9.05 -14.96 11.41
CA GLY A 101 -7.74 -15.53 11.10
C GLY A 101 -7.48 -15.68 9.59
N TRP A 102 -8.49 -16.11 8.82
CA TRP A 102 -8.36 -16.18 7.37
C TRP A 102 -8.20 -14.80 6.74
N LYS A 103 -8.95 -13.80 7.22
CA LYS A 103 -8.85 -12.41 6.74
C LYS A 103 -7.47 -11.80 7.02
N PHE A 104 -6.90 -12.03 8.20
CA PHE A 104 -5.54 -11.60 8.51
C PHE A 104 -4.53 -12.18 7.52
N SER A 105 -4.50 -13.50 7.38
CA SER A 105 -3.59 -14.16 6.43
C SER A 105 -3.81 -13.72 4.99
N TYR A 106 -5.07 -13.51 4.58
CA TYR A 106 -5.41 -13.02 3.23
C TYR A 106 -4.82 -11.64 2.95
N HIS A 107 -4.87 -10.73 3.92
CA HIS A 107 -4.35 -9.37 3.76
C HIS A 107 -2.83 -9.31 3.96
N GLU A 108 -2.26 -10.11 4.86
CA GLU A 108 -0.80 -10.24 5.01
C GLU A 108 -0.12 -10.71 3.73
N LEU A 109 -0.73 -11.68 3.01
CA LEU A 109 -0.20 -12.16 1.73
C LEU A 109 -0.22 -11.09 0.62
N ARG A 110 -1.18 -10.16 0.66
CA ARG A 110 -1.41 -9.18 -0.42
C ARG A 110 -0.73 -7.84 -0.15
N VAL A 111 -0.85 -7.34 1.07
CA VAL A 111 -0.45 -6.00 1.49
C VAL A 111 -0.22 -6.02 3.02
N SER A 112 0.97 -6.43 3.46
CA SER A 112 1.30 -6.35 4.88
C SER A 112 1.69 -4.91 5.23
N LEU A 113 0.82 -4.23 5.99
CA LEU A 113 1.09 -2.94 6.64
C LEU A 113 0.51 -2.99 8.07
N TYR A 114 1.41 -3.07 9.06
CA TYR A 114 1.16 -3.03 10.51
C TYR A 114 -0.27 -3.40 10.96
N SER A 115 -0.48 -4.68 11.28
CA SER A 115 -1.67 -5.16 11.99
C SER A 115 -1.71 -4.60 13.41
N TYR A 116 -2.62 -3.65 13.68
CA TYR A 116 -2.92 -3.21 15.05
C TYR A 116 -4.04 -4.09 15.62
N ASN A 117 -3.66 -5.01 16.51
CA ASN A 117 -4.57 -5.93 17.15
C ASN A 117 -5.02 -5.35 18.51
N GLN A 118 -6.23 -4.80 18.59
CA GLN A 118 -6.88 -4.58 19.89
C GLN A 118 -7.52 -5.89 20.35
N GLY A 119 -6.69 -6.77 20.90
CA GLY A 119 -7.18 -7.86 21.74
C GLY A 119 -7.58 -7.30 23.10
N SER A 120 -8.82 -7.54 23.50
CA SER A 120 -9.29 -7.28 24.86
C SER A 120 -8.52 -8.20 25.83
N SER A 121 -7.52 -7.64 26.52
CA SER A 121 -6.90 -8.26 27.69
C SER A 121 -7.88 -8.23 28.87
N THR A 122 -8.71 -9.26 28.98
CA THR A 122 -9.36 -9.68 30.23
C THR A 122 -9.51 -11.19 30.22
#